data_AF-A0A3C2D424-F1
#
_entry.id   AF-A0A3C2D424-F1
#
_cell.length_a   1.000
_cell.length_b   1.000
_cell.length_c   1.000
_cell.angle_alpha   90.00
_cell.angle_beta   90.00
_cell.angle_gamma   90.00
#
_symmetry.space_group_name_H-M   'P 1'
#
loop_
_entity.id
_entity.type
_entity.pdbx_description
1 polymer ?
#
loop_
_entity_poly.entity_id
_entity_poly.type
_entity_poly.pdbx_seq_one_letter_code
_entity_poly.pdbx_strand_id
1 'polypeptide(L)' 'MSTIELRHIITEHLTHIDDVSFLNAIKTIIESKVSDGTYKLSDYQKNRIDIARQQLKGRQTISHDEIQKEIDQWLSSR' A
#
# COMPACT_ATOMS: atom_id res chain seq x y z
N MET A 1 3.86 24.61 -0.02
CA MET A 1 4.16 23.18 0.16
C MET A 1 2.95 22.51 0.78
N SER A 2 2.28 21.62 0.05
CA SER A 2 1.11 20.89 0.51
C SER A 2 1.50 19.65 1.31
N THR A 3 0.56 19.10 2.07
CA THR A 3 0.74 17.80 2.76
C THR A 3 1.09 16.66 1.81
N ILE A 4 0.65 16.74 0.55
CA ILE A 4 0.92 15.75 -0.49
C ILE A 4 2.40 15.84 -0.92
N GLU A 5 2.87 17.06 -1.23
CA GLU A 5 4.26 17.31 -1.61
C GLU A 5 5.23 16.89 -0.50
N LEU A 6 4.90 17.21 0.75
CA LEU A 6 5.72 16.85 1.90
C LEU A 6 5.83 15.32 2.08
N ARG A 7 4.73 14.59 1.89
CA ARG A 7 4.73 13.12 1.99
C ARG A 7 5.57 12.47 0.90
N HIS A 8 5.49 13.01 -0.32
CA HIS A 8 6.26 12.51 -1.44
C HIS A 8 7.77 12.62 -1.19
N ILE A 9 8.22 13.81 -0.78
CA ILE A 9 9.63 14.09 -0.47
C ILE A 9 10.15 13.21 0.68
N ILE A 10 9.36 13.05 1.75
CA ILE A 10 9.74 12.15 2.85
C ILE A 10 9.90 10.71 2.34
N THR A 11 8.97 10.24 1.51
CA THR A 11 9.02 8.86 0.98
C THR A 11 10.25 8.66 0.10
N GLU A 12 10.55 9.61 -0.78
CA GLU A 12 11.75 9.60 -1.62
C GLU A 12 13.03 9.59 -0.78
N HIS A 13 13.13 10.40 0.27
CA HIS A 13 14.32 10.36 1.13
C HIS A 13 14.48 9.02 1.85
N LEU A 14 13.38 8.38 2.26
CA LEU A 14 13.44 7.06 2.90
C LEU A 14 14.00 5.96 1.98
N THR A 15 13.78 6.04 0.66
CA THR A 15 14.29 5.02 -0.28
C THR A 15 15.80 5.08 -0.48
N HIS A 16 16.46 6.18 -0.09
CA HIS A 16 17.90 6.38 -0.24
C HIS A 16 18.71 6.06 1.03
N ILE A 17 18.03 5.62 2.10
CA ILE A 17 18.67 5.28 3.37
C ILE A 17 18.98 3.78 3.39
N ASP A 18 20.27 3.44 3.44
CA ASP A 18 20.73 2.05 3.59
C ASP A 18 21.00 1.66 5.06
N ASP A 19 21.01 2.62 5.98
CA ASP A 19 21.25 2.38 7.41
C ASP A 19 19.99 1.83 8.10
N VAL A 20 20.01 0.54 8.39
CA VAL A 20 18.96 -0.18 9.11
C VAL A 20 18.70 0.38 10.51
N SER A 21 19.73 0.83 11.23
CA SER A 21 19.57 1.41 12.57
C SER A 21 18.79 2.72 12.51
N PHE A 22 19.08 3.54 11.49
CA PHE A 22 18.40 4.80 11.25
C PHE A 22 16.94 4.57 10.80
N LEU A 23 16.69 3.64 9.87
CA LEU A 23 15.34 3.24 9.48
C LEU A 23 14.52 2.71 10.66
N ASN A 24 15.13 1.93 11.56
CA ASN A 24 14.49 1.43 12.77
C ASN A 24 14.12 2.56 13.75
N ALA A 25 14.97 3.58 13.89
CA ALA A 25 14.65 4.75 14.71
C ALA A 25 13.44 5.51 14.13
N ILE A 26 13.42 5.73 12.81
CA ILE A 26 12.30 6.38 12.11
C ILE A 26 11.01 5.56 12.28
N LYS A 27 11.08 4.23 12.07
CA LYS A 27 9.97 3.31 12.30
C LYS A 27 9.40 3.46 13.71
N THR A 28 10.25 3.47 14.72
CA THR A 28 9.86 3.62 16.14
C THR A 28 9.14 4.95 16.40
N ILE A 29 9.62 6.06 15.81
CA ILE A 29 8.99 7.37 15.93
C ILE A 29 7.62 7.41 15.25
N ILE A 30 7.47 6.77 14.08
CA ILE A 30 6.19 6.70 13.37
C ILE A 30 5.20 5.83 14.15
N GLU A 31 5.65 4.66 14.62
CA GLU A 31 4.81 3.71 15.37
C GLU A 31 4.39 4.27 16.73
N SER A 32 5.26 5.02 17.42
CA SER A 32 4.87 5.69 18.68
C SER A 32 3.84 6.81 18.49
N LYS A 33 3.69 7.36 17.28
CA LYS A 33 2.59 8.29 16.94
C LYS A 33 1.30 7.59 16.56
N VAL A 34 1.35 6.31 16.22
CA VAL A 34 0.17 5.47 16.07
C VAL A 34 -0.21 5.04 17.48
N SER A 35 -1.20 5.72 18.08
CA SER A 35 -1.70 5.34 19.42
C SER A 35 -1.89 3.83 19.52
N ASP A 36 -1.60 3.22 20.68
CA ASP A 36 -1.74 1.80 21.07
C ASP A 36 -3.04 1.07 20.70
N GLY A 37 -3.97 1.72 19.99
CA GLY A 37 -5.15 1.10 19.42
C GLY A 37 -4.84 0.29 18.17
N THR A 38 -5.40 -0.92 18.13
CA THR A 38 -5.56 -1.74 16.92
C THR A 38 -5.90 -0.86 15.70
N TYR A 39 -5.15 -1.04 14.61
CA TYR A 39 -5.38 -0.30 13.35
C TYR A 39 -6.86 -0.33 12.96
N LYS A 40 -7.50 0.83 12.95
CA LYS A 40 -8.92 0.97 12.59
C LYS A 40 -9.04 1.21 11.09
N LEU A 41 -9.58 0.21 10.40
CA LEU A 41 -9.95 0.35 8.99
C LEU A 41 -10.94 1.50 8.81
N SER A 42 -10.70 2.34 7.81
CA SER A 42 -11.70 3.31 7.35
C SER A 42 -12.89 2.59 6.72
N ASP A 43 -14.04 3.27 6.61
CA ASP A 43 -15.23 2.65 6.01
C ASP A 43 -15.00 2.31 4.52
N TYR A 44 -14.16 3.09 3.83
CA TYR A 44 -13.70 2.77 2.48
C TYR A 44 -12.93 1.43 2.46
N GLN A 45 -12.00 1.23 3.40
CA GLN A 45 -11.21 0.00 3.46
C GLN A 45 -12.07 -1.21 3.84
N LYS A 46 -13.01 -1.05 4.79
CA LYS A 46 -13.98 -2.11 5.13
C LYS A 46 -14.80 -2.52 3.92
N ASN A 47 -15.36 -1.54 3.20
CA ASN A 47 -16.15 -1.80 1.99
C ASN A 47 -15.33 -2.50 0.90
N ARG A 48 -14.07 -2.07 0.67
CA ARG A 48 -13.15 -2.73 -0.27
C ARG A 48 -12.90 -4.20 0.10
N ILE A 49 -12.70 -4.49 1.38
CA ILE A 49 -12.49 -5.86 1.88
C ILE A 49 -13.75 -6.70 1.71
N ASP A 50 -14.93 -6.14 2.00
CA ASP A 50 -16.19 -6.87 1.85
C ASP A 50 -16.50 -7.20 0.39
N ILE A 51 -16.26 -6.26 -0.53
CA ILE A 51 -16.36 -6.53 -1.98
C ILE A 51 -15.41 -7.67 -2.38
N ALA A 52 -14.15 -7.62 -1.96
CA ALA A 52 -13.17 -8.66 -2.28
C ALA A 52 -13.61 -10.05 -1.74
N ARG A 53 -14.18 -10.10 -0.54
CA ARG A 53 -14.74 -11.35 0.03
C ARG A 53 -15.92 -11.88 -0.78
N GLN A 54 -16.80 -11.00 -1.27
CA GLN A 54 -17.91 -11.42 -2.13
C GLN A 54 -17.41 -11.94 -3.49
N GLN A 55 -16.42 -11.28 -4.09
CA GLN A 55 -15.79 -11.72 -5.32
C GLN A 55 -15.15 -13.11 -5.17
N LEU A 56 -14.42 -13.34 -4.07
CA LEU A 56 -13.85 -14.65 -3.75
C LEU A 56 -14.93 -15.73 -3.63
N LYS A 57 -16.02 -15.46 -2.91
CA LYS A 57 -17.16 -16.38 -2.79
C LYS A 57 -17.82 -16.67 -4.14
N GLY A 58 -17.93 -15.65 -4.98
CA GLY A 58 -18.50 -15.73 -6.32
C GLY A 58 -17.57 -16.32 -7.39
N ARG A 59 -16.35 -16.75 -7.03
CA ARG A 59 -15.29 -17.17 -7.96
C ARG A 59 -14.99 -16.11 -9.03
N GLN A 60 -15.20 -14.84 -8.70
CA GLN A 60 -14.87 -13.67 -9.52
C GLN A 60 -13.40 -13.29 -9.30
N THR A 61 -12.51 -14.26 -9.54
CA THR A 61 -11.07 -14.13 -9.37
C THR A 61 -10.39 -14.37 -10.70
N ILE A 62 -9.33 -13.63 -10.96
CA ILE A 62 -8.43 -13.85 -12.09
C ILE A 62 -7.15 -14.52 -11.58
N SER A 63 -6.58 -15.43 -12.36
CA SER A 63 -5.30 -16.04 -11.99
C SER A 63 -4.15 -15.04 -12.15
N HIS A 64 -3.04 -15.31 -11.47
CA HIS A 64 -1.83 -14.49 -11.58
C HIS A 64 -1.31 -14.42 -13.02
N ASP A 65 -1.31 -15.55 -13.73
CA ASP A 65 -0.80 -15.63 -15.10
C ASP A 65 -1.69 -14.84 -16.08
N GLU A 66 -3.01 -14.88 -15.89
CA GLU A 66 -3.95 -14.13 -16.71
C GLU A 66 -3.80 -12.61 -16.50
N ILE A 67 -3.71 -12.14 -15.25
CA ILE A 67 -3.53 -10.71 -14.99
C ILE A 67 -2.16 -10.21 -15.48
N GLN A 68 -1.11 -11.03 -15.37
CA GLN A 68 0.21 -10.67 -15.89
C GLN A 68 0.19 -10.49 -17.40
N LYS A 69 -0.51 -11.38 -18.12
CA LYS A 69 -0.68 -11.27 -19.57
C LYS A 69 -1.41 -9.98 -19.98
N GLU A 70 -2.46 -9.60 -19.25
CA GLU A 70 -3.18 -8.34 -19.50
C GLU A 70 -2.28 -7.12 -19.28
N ILE A 71 -1.45 -7.15 -18.23
CA ILE A 71 -0.48 -6.09 -17.93
C ILE A 71 0.55 -5.97 -19.06
N ASP A 72 1.13 -7.09 -19.49
CA ASP A 72 2.14 -7.11 -20.56
C ASP A 72 1.56 -6.59 -21.88
N GLN A 73 0.32 -6.97 -22.21
CA GLN A 73 -0.41 -6.45 -23.36
C GLN A 73 -0.60 -4.93 -23.27
N TRP A 74 -1.06 -4.42 -22.13
CA TRP A 74 -1.22 -2.99 -21.91
C TRP A 74 0.10 -2.22 -22.06
N LEU A 75 1.20 -2.73 -21.48
CA LEU A 75 2.53 -2.12 -21.59
C LEU A 75 3.05 -2.12 -23.03
N SER A 76 2.79 -3.17 -23.79
CA SER A 76 3.18 -3.27 -25.21
C SER A 76 2.34 -2.43 -26.17
N SER A 77 1.20 -1.88 -25.71
CA SER A 77 0.33 -1.02 -26.50
C SER A 77 0.73 0.46 -26.49
N ARG A 78 1.88 0.78 -25.89
CA ARG A 78 2.56 2.08 -25.96
C ARG A 78 3.71 2.05 -26.97
#